data_AF-A0A7V1M0P9-F1
#
_entry.id   AF-A0A7V1M0P9-F1
#
_cell.length_a   1.000
_cell.length_b   1.000
_cell.length_c   1.000
_cell.angle_alpha   90.00
_cell.angle_beta   90.00
_cell.angle_gamma   90.00
#
_symmetry.space_group_name_H-M   'P 1'
#
loop_
_entity.id
_entity.type
_entity.pdbx_description
1 polymer ?
#
loop_
_entity_poly.entity_id
_entity_poly.type
_entity_poly.pdbx_seq_one_letter_code
_entity_poly.pdbx_strand_id
1 'polypeptide(L)' 'MCYINDGTGVFLPGPCDFICLPDVNMDGMLDASDFTAWIAAFNAGDPAADQNGDGNVDPSDFSAWIANFNAGCP' A
#
# COMPACT_ATOMS: atom_id res chain seq x y z
N MET A 1 -18.58 -2.38 5.59
CA MET A 1 -18.34 -1.85 4.24
C MET A 1 -17.22 -0.84 4.41
N CYS A 2 -16.01 -1.19 3.97
CA CYS A 2 -14.93 -0.23 3.87
C CYS A 2 -14.89 0.17 2.41
N TYR A 3 -14.74 1.47 2.16
CA TYR A 3 -14.63 1.99 0.82
C TYR A 3 -13.16 2.30 0.60
N ILE A 4 -12.48 1.50 -0.22
CA ILE A 4 -11.12 1.82 -0.61
C ILE A 4 -11.19 2.93 -1.65
N ASN A 5 -10.48 4.04 -1.41
CA ASN A 5 -10.21 5.02 -2.46
C ASN A 5 -8.91 4.58 -3.14
N ASP A 6 -9.00 3.97 -4.31
CA ASP A 6 -7.88 3.47 -5.12
C ASP A 6 -7.01 4.59 -5.75
N GLY A 7 -7.11 5.81 -5.25
CA GLY A 7 -6.50 7.00 -5.84
C GLY A 7 -7.23 7.54 -7.08
N THR A 8 -8.32 6.90 -7.54
CA THR A 8 -9.14 7.36 -8.68
C THR A 8 -10.41 8.10 -8.24
N GLY A 9 -10.66 8.21 -6.93
CA GLY A 9 -11.85 8.87 -6.39
C GLY A 9 -13.11 8.00 -6.44
N VAL A 10 -12.97 6.70 -6.72
CA VAL A 10 -14.05 5.73 -6.71
C VAL A 10 -14.02 4.98 -5.38
N PHE A 11 -15.14 4.97 -4.68
CA PHE A 11 -15.34 4.20 -3.46
C PHE A 11 -15.99 2.86 -3.80
N LEU A 12 -15.18 1.80 -3.95
CA LEU A 12 -15.71 0.48 -4.28
C LEU A 12 -16.32 -0.20 -3.05
N PRO A 13 -17.58 -0.68 -3.11
CA PRO A 13 -18.16 -1.49 -2.04
C PRO A 13 -17.53 -2.89 -2.06
N GLY A 14 -16.51 -3.11 -1.24
CA GLY A 14 -15.82 -4.40 -1.09
C GLY A 14 -15.77 -4.90 0.36
N PRO A 15 -15.52 -6.21 0.58
CA PRO A 15 -15.11 -6.68 1.91
C PRO A 15 -13.83 -5.93 2.30
N CYS A 16 -13.72 -5.52 3.57
CA CYS A 16 -12.54 -4.82 4.13
C CYS A 16 -11.27 -5.71 4.18
N ASP A 17 -11.23 -6.77 3.38
CA ASP A 17 -10.19 -7.78 3.24
C ASP A 17 -9.53 -7.70 1.86
N PHE A 18 -9.83 -6.64 1.10
CA PHE A 18 -9.09 -6.36 -0.12
C PHE A 18 -7.71 -5.85 0.29
N ILE A 19 -6.71 -6.74 0.23
CA ILE A 19 -5.31 -6.37 0.43
C ILE A 19 -4.94 -5.34 -0.63
N CYS A 20 -4.79 -4.09 -0.22
CA CYS A 20 -4.11 -3.08 -1.01
C CYS A 20 -2.71 -2.95 -0.47
N LEU A 21 -1.76 -3.62 -1.13
CA LEU A 21 -0.35 -3.60 -0.72
C LEU A 21 0.20 -2.18 -0.49
N PRO A 22 -0.08 -1.19 -1.35
CA PRO A 22 0.47 0.15 -1.16
C PRO A 22 -0.30 1.00 -0.13
N ASP A 23 -1.45 0.54 0.39
CA ASP A 23 -2.16 1.14 1.55
C ASP A 23 -1.51 0.62 2.85
N VAL A 24 -0.36 1.22 3.19
CA VAL A 24 0.51 0.73 4.27
C VAL A 24 -0.04 1.15 5.65
N ASN A 25 -0.81 2.24 5.70
CA ASN A 25 -1.40 2.71 6.95
C ASN A 25 -2.75 2.01 7.28
N MET A 26 -3.32 1.29 6.30
CA MET A 26 -4.58 0.54 6.37
C MET A 26 -5.79 1.42 6.70
N ASP A 27 -5.79 2.68 6.28
CA ASP A 27 -6.90 3.61 6.49
C ASP A 27 -7.96 3.54 5.39
N GLY A 28 -7.70 2.75 4.34
CA GLY A 28 -8.59 2.54 3.21
C GLY A 28 -8.52 3.66 2.17
N MET A 29 -7.53 4.54 2.21
CA MET A 29 -7.31 5.55 1.19
C MET A 29 -5.89 5.46 0.66
N LEU A 30 -5.76 5.12 -0.62
CA LEU A 30 -4.47 5.13 -1.29
C LEU A 30 -4.04 6.57 -1.60
N ASP A 31 -3.22 7.15 -0.73
CA ASP A 31 -2.77 8.54 -0.85
C ASP A 31 -1.32 8.79 -0.37
N ALA A 32 -0.93 10.06 -0.24
CA ALA A 32 0.44 10.42 0.14
C ALA A 32 0.80 10.05 1.59
N SER A 33 -0.19 9.78 2.44
CA SER A 33 0.02 9.33 3.81
C SER A 33 0.55 7.89 3.86
N ASP A 34 0.20 7.05 2.88
CA ASP A 34 0.76 5.71 2.72
C ASP A 34 2.25 5.71 2.44
N PHE A 35 2.72 6.68 1.64
CA PHE A 35 4.15 6.82 1.39
C PHE A 35 4.91 7.11 2.69
N THR A 36 4.31 7.93 3.56
CA THR A 36 4.89 8.23 4.87
C THR A 36 4.90 6.99 5.77
N ALA A 37 3.83 6.19 5.74
CA ALA A 37 3.76 4.92 6.46
C ALA A 37 4.77 3.89 5.91
N TRP A 38 4.95 3.82 4.59
CA TRP A 38 5.94 2.96 3.94
C TRP A 38 7.37 3.32 4.36
N ILE A 39 7.73 4.62 4.40
CA ILE A 39 9.05 5.06 4.90
C ILE A 39 9.27 4.60 6.36
N ALA A 40 8.24 4.70 7.21
CA ALA A 40 8.34 4.27 8.60
C ALA A 40 8.52 2.74 8.71
N ALA A 41 7.74 1.97 7.94
CA ALA A 41 7.85 0.52 7.85
C ALA A 41 9.23 0.08 7.35
N PHE A 42 9.73 0.70 6.29
CA PHE A 42 11.05 0.42 5.71
C PHE A 42 12.18 0.65 6.72
N ASN A 43 12.15 1.78 7.44
CA ASN A 43 13.15 2.09 8.47
C ASN A 43 13.07 1.16 9.69
N ALA A 44 11.92 0.57 9.95
CA ALA A 44 11.71 -0.40 11.02
C ALA A 44 12.04 -1.85 10.60
N GLY A 45 12.26 -2.11 9.31
CA GLY A 45 12.36 -3.47 8.76
C GLY A 45 11.05 -4.24 8.87
N ASP A 46 9.91 -3.53 8.84
CA ASP A 46 8.58 -4.13 8.94
C ASP A 46 8.20 -4.79 7.60
N PRO A 47 7.71 -6.05 7.61
CA PRO A 47 7.20 -6.72 6.42
C PRO A 47 6.15 -5.94 5.61
N ALA A 48 5.48 -4.94 6.19
CA ALA A 48 4.57 -4.06 5.43
C ALA A 48 5.29 -3.24 4.34
N ALA A 49 6.61 -3.06 4.45
CA ALA A 49 7.43 -2.41 3.43
C ALA A 49 7.85 -3.35 2.29
N ASP A 50 7.69 -4.68 2.44
CA ASP A 50 7.94 -5.68 1.40
C ASP A 50 6.82 -5.61 0.35
N GLN A 51 7.08 -4.82 -0.68
CA GLN A 51 6.10 -4.47 -1.71
C GLN A 51 6.24 -5.35 -2.95
N ASN A 52 7.36 -6.08 -3.07
CA ASN A 52 7.62 -7.02 -4.14
C ASN A 52 7.28 -8.48 -3.74
N GLY A 53 7.08 -8.76 -2.45
CA GLY A 53 6.70 -10.04 -1.88
C GLY A 53 7.83 -11.07 -1.82
N ASP A 54 9.09 -10.65 -1.84
CA ASP A 54 10.25 -11.54 -1.85
C ASP A 54 10.75 -11.94 -0.45
N GLY A 55 10.16 -11.36 0.59
CA GLY A 55 10.45 -11.64 2.00
C GLY A 55 11.60 -10.81 2.56
N ASN A 56 12.23 -9.92 1.78
CA ASN A 56 13.24 -8.99 2.24
C ASN A 56 12.72 -7.57 2.12
N VAL A 57 12.98 -6.75 3.14
CA VAL A 57 12.73 -5.31 3.08
C VAL A 57 14.02 -4.64 2.59
N ASP A 58 14.07 -4.28 1.31
CA ASP A 58 15.25 -3.71 0.67
C ASP A 58 14.89 -2.64 -0.39
N PRO A 59 15.87 -1.89 -0.93
CA PRO A 59 15.58 -0.79 -1.86
C PRO A 59 14.80 -1.18 -3.13
N SER A 60 14.72 -2.47 -3.49
CA SER A 60 13.89 -2.93 -4.61
C SER A 60 12.39 -2.76 -4.32
N ASP A 61 11.98 -2.76 -3.05
CA ASP A 61 10.59 -2.50 -2.63
C ASP A 61 10.10 -1.12 -3.00
N PHE A 62 10.99 -0.13 -3.06
CA PHE A 62 10.59 1.23 -3.44
C PHE A 62 10.03 1.27 -4.87
N SER A 63 10.66 0.54 -5.79
CA SER A 63 10.20 0.47 -7.18
C SER A 63 8.89 -0.32 -7.28
N ALA A 64 8.73 -1.36 -6.46
CA ALA A 64 7.48 -2.12 -6.37
C ALA A 64 6.34 -1.29 -5.78
N TRP A 65 6.61 -0.51 -4.72
CA TRP A 65 5.63 0.40 -4.12
C TRP A 65 5.10 1.41 -5.15
N ILE A 66 5.98 2.03 -5.95
CA ILE A 66 5.56 2.95 -7.03
C ILE A 66 4.67 2.24 -8.06
N ALA A 67 5.03 1.01 -8.45
CA ALA A 67 4.24 0.23 -9.40
C ALA A 67 2.85 -0.09 -8.84
N ASN A 68 2.79 -0.52 -7.57
CA ASN A 68 1.56 -0.83 -6.87
C ASN A 68 0.68 0.41 -6.70
N PHE A 69 1.25 1.54 -6.27
CA PHE A 69 0.52 2.81 -6.11
C PHE A 69 -0.12 3.28 -7.43
N ASN A 70 0.60 3.17 -8.55
CA ASN A 70 0.08 3.54 -9.87
C ASN A 70 -0.95 2.55 -10.43
N ALA A 71 -0.90 1.28 -10.00
CA ALA A 71 -1.89 0.27 -10.35
C ALA A 71 -3.20 0.43 -9.55
N GLY A 72 -3.16 1.16 -8.44
CA GLY A 72 -4.28 1.31 -7.51
C GLY A 72 -4.49 0.08 -6.64
N CYS A 73 -5.59 0.09 -5.89
CA CYS A 73 -6.05 -1.08 -5.15
C CYS A 73 -6.99 -1.91 -6.03
N PRO A 74 -6.82 -3.24 -6.17
CA PRO A 74 -7.68 -4.05 -7.04
C PRO A 74 -9.13 -4.23 -6.53
#